data_AF-A0A077PNA9-F1
#
_entry.id   AF-A0A077PNA9-F1
#
_cell.length_a   1.000
_cell.length_b   1.000
_cell.length_c   1.000
_cell.angle_alpha   90.00
_cell.angle_beta   90.00
_cell.angle_gamma   90.00
#
_symmetry.space_group_name_H-M   'P 1'
#
loop_
_entity.id
_entity.type
_entity.pdbx_description
1 polymer ?
#
loop_
_entity_poly.entity_id
_entity_poly.type
_entity_poly.pdbx_seq_one_letter_code
_entity_poly.pdbx_strand_id
1 'polypeptide(L)'
;MNSNAYREIINSPYCNTKNGHISLSENRSNIIILNREKLNLYEIKIDDGYINNKLEKKCDYLVIREHDKKEIYIELKGSDVKRAMEQIYNTI
;
A
#
# COMPACT_ATOMS: atom_id res chain seq x y z
N MET A 1 0.81 0.95 -13.67
CA MET A 1 0.92 2.44 -13.78
C MET A 1 1.73 2.90 -15.02
N ASN A 2 1.50 4.13 -15.53
CA ASN A 2 2.43 4.81 -16.46
C ASN A 2 3.81 4.99 -15.79
N SER A 3 4.91 4.88 -16.53
CA SER A 3 6.30 4.95 -16.03
C SER A 3 6.61 6.22 -15.24
N ASN A 4 5.99 7.35 -15.57
CA ASN A 4 6.20 8.60 -14.85
C ASN A 4 5.53 8.57 -13.46
N ALA A 5 4.26 8.19 -13.39
CA ALA A 5 3.53 8.09 -12.12
C ALA A 5 4.18 7.05 -11.18
N TYR A 6 4.65 5.92 -11.71
CA TYR A 6 5.38 4.93 -10.93
C TYR A 6 6.62 5.53 -10.25
N ARG A 7 7.45 6.26 -11.01
CA ARG A 7 8.66 6.92 -10.48
C ARG A 7 8.31 7.97 -9.43
N GLU A 8 7.22 8.69 -9.63
CA GLU A 8 6.75 9.71 -8.70
C GLU A 8 6.35 9.10 -7.34
N ILE A 9 5.64 7.96 -7.35
CA ILE A 9 5.26 7.25 -6.12
C ILE A 9 6.50 6.70 -5.39
N ILE A 10 7.38 5.97 -6.07
CA ILE A 10 8.50 5.29 -5.37
C ILE A 10 9.55 6.26 -4.83
N ASN A 11 9.64 7.47 -5.39
CA ASN A 11 10.53 8.53 -4.90
C ASN A 11 9.82 9.48 -3.92
N SER A 12 8.56 9.23 -3.58
CA SER A 12 7.82 10.05 -2.63
C SER A 12 8.32 9.84 -1.20
N PRO A 13 8.15 10.83 -0.30
CA PRO A 13 8.52 10.69 1.11
C PRO A 13 7.66 9.67 1.88
N TYR A 14 6.58 9.17 1.27
CA TYR A 14 5.68 8.18 1.83
C TYR A 14 6.04 6.74 1.42
N CYS A 15 7.06 6.58 0.58
CA CYS A 15 7.58 5.30 0.15
C CYS A 15 8.77 4.88 1.02
N ASN A 16 8.68 3.68 1.60
CA ASN A 16 9.79 3.02 2.26
C ASN A 16 10.26 1.85 1.42
N THR A 17 11.56 1.79 1.14
CA THR A 17 12.16 0.59 0.54
C THR A 17 12.45 -0.43 1.64
N LYS A 18 11.99 -1.67 1.44
CA LYS A 18 12.14 -2.78 2.38
C LYS A 18 12.69 -4.00 1.65
N ASN A 19 13.53 -4.77 2.32
CA ASN A 19 14.02 -6.07 1.86
C ASN A 19 13.76 -7.20 2.89
N GLY A 20 13.00 -6.90 3.94
CA GLY A 20 12.58 -7.84 4.99
C GLY A 20 11.07 -8.00 5.03
N HIS A 21 10.57 -8.62 6.09
CA HIS A 21 9.13 -8.67 6.36
C HIS A 21 8.56 -7.25 6.52
N ILE A 22 7.34 -7.06 6.05
CA ILE A 22 6.63 -5.78 6.16
C ILE A 22 5.55 -5.95 7.23
N SER A 23 5.51 -5.03 8.19
CA SER A 23 4.45 -4.95 9.19
C SER A 23 3.59 -3.74 8.89
N LEU A 24 2.31 -3.96 8.59
CA LEU A 24 1.34 -2.90 8.31
C LEU A 24 0.34 -2.83 9.44
N SER A 25 -0.04 -1.63 9.85
CA SER A 25 -0.99 -1.44 10.94
C SER A 25 -1.87 -0.21 10.75
N GLU A 26 -3.18 -0.38 10.91
CA GLU A 26 -4.15 0.71 10.96
C GLU A 26 -5.02 0.50 12.21
N ASN A 27 -5.10 1.53 13.07
CA ASN A 27 -5.85 1.45 14.34
C ASN A 27 -5.49 0.22 15.19
N ARG A 28 -6.40 -0.76 15.28
CA ARG A 28 -6.23 -2.02 16.03
C ARG A 28 -5.99 -3.23 15.12
N SER A 29 -5.87 -3.03 13.81
CA SER A 29 -5.63 -4.07 12.82
C SER A 29 -4.15 -4.08 12.44
N ASN A 30 -3.53 -5.26 12.45
CA ASN A 30 -2.15 -5.45 12.04
C ASN A 30 -2.01 -6.69 11.14
N ILE A 31 -1.17 -6.60 10.12
CA ILE A 31 -0.78 -7.75 9.29
C ILE A 31 0.73 -7.76 9.07
N ILE A 32 1.26 -8.96 8.84
CA ILE A 32 2.67 -9.16 8.50
C ILE A 32 2.75 -9.83 7.13
N ILE A 33 3.42 -9.19 6.18
CA ILE A 33 3.76 -9.76 4.88
C ILE A 33 5.11 -10.44 4.99
N LEU A 34 5.12 -11.76 4.89
CA LEU A 34 6.33 -12.57 4.97
C LEU A 34 7.12 -12.52 3.65
N ASN A 35 8.12 -11.67 3.60
CA ASN A 35 9.11 -11.64 2.52
C ASN A 35 10.32 -12.53 2.85
N ARG A 36 10.20 -13.85 2.64
CA ARG A 36 11.26 -14.82 2.97
C ARG A 36 12.46 -14.75 2.03
N GLU A 37 12.19 -14.44 0.76
CA GLU A 37 13.19 -14.33 -0.31
C GLU A 37 13.96 -12.99 -0.29
N LYS A 38 13.66 -12.11 0.68
CA LYS A 38 14.27 -10.78 0.82
C LYS A 38 14.23 -9.93 -0.46
N LEU A 39 13.11 -10.02 -1.19
CA LEU A 39 12.90 -9.21 -2.39
C LEU A 39 12.86 -7.73 -2.03
N ASN A 40 13.30 -6.86 -2.93
CA ASN A 40 13.09 -5.43 -2.79
C ASN A 40 11.61 -5.09 -3.00
N LEU A 41 11.03 -4.47 -1.98
CA LEU A 41 9.64 -4.05 -1.92
C LEU A 41 9.59 -2.55 -1.63
N TYR A 42 8.66 -1.86 -2.29
CA TYR A 42 8.26 -0.51 -1.94
C TYR A 42 7.00 -0.59 -1.10
N GLU A 43 7.05 -0.09 0.12
CA GLU A 43 5.91 0.05 1.02
C GLU A 43 5.46 1.50 1.00
N ILE A 44 4.23 1.75 0.54
CA ILE A 44 3.66 3.09 0.45
C ILE A 44 2.41 3.16 1.31
N LYS A 45 2.36 4.12 2.24
CA LYS A 45 1.13 4.44 2.97
C LYS A 45 0.29 5.41 2.13
N ILE A 46 -0.92 5.00 1.79
CA ILE A 46 -1.81 5.73 0.87
C ILE A 46 -2.77 6.64 1.65
N ASP A 47 -3.56 6.09 2.57
CA ASP A 47 -4.47 6.88 3.40
C ASP A 47 -3.76 7.61 4.54
N ASP A 48 -4.13 8.86 4.79
CA ASP A 48 -3.39 9.84 5.62
C ASP A 48 -1.87 9.86 5.30
N GLY A 49 -1.51 9.61 4.03
CA GLY A 49 -0.13 9.49 3.55
C GLY A 49 0.05 10.14 2.18
N TYR A 50 0.37 9.34 1.15
CA TYR A 50 0.60 9.82 -0.21
C TYR A 50 -0.60 10.60 -0.78
N ILE A 51 -1.82 10.21 -0.43
CA ILE A 51 -3.03 10.96 -0.76
C ILE A 51 -3.63 11.48 0.54
N ASN A 52 -3.57 12.80 0.75
CA ASN A 52 -4.09 13.45 1.97
C ASN A 52 -5.49 14.08 1.76
N ASN A 53 -6.31 13.49 0.88
CA ASN A 53 -7.69 13.91 0.66
C ASN A 53 -8.65 13.01 1.44
N LYS A 54 -9.33 13.55 2.45
CA LYS A 54 -10.29 12.80 3.28
C LYS A 54 -11.62 12.48 2.57
N LEU A 55 -11.87 13.11 1.43
CA LEU A 55 -13.07 12.85 0.62
C LEU A 55 -12.90 11.62 -0.29
N GLU A 56 -11.66 11.19 -0.53
CA GLU A 56 -11.35 10.04 -1.35
C GLU A 56 -11.26 8.78 -0.47
N LYS A 57 -12.17 7.84 -0.72
CA LYS A 57 -12.09 6.47 -0.21
C LYS A 57 -10.93 5.80 -0.93
N LYS A 58 -9.92 5.36 -0.20
CA LYS A 58 -8.72 4.76 -0.75
C LYS A 58 -8.20 3.69 0.19
N CYS A 59 -7.34 2.82 -0.34
CA CYS A 59 -6.74 1.77 0.47
C CYS A 59 -5.76 2.35 1.49
N ASP A 60 -5.49 1.62 2.58
CA ASP A 60 -4.50 2.05 3.58
C ASP A 60 -3.06 2.00 3.03
N TYR A 61 -2.71 0.95 2.29
CA TYR A 61 -1.36 0.68 1.82
C TYR A 61 -1.27 0.14 0.40
N LEU A 62 -0.17 0.47 -0.27
CA LEU A 62 0.29 -0.14 -1.51
C LEU A 62 1.67 -0.75 -1.29
N VAL A 63 1.82 -2.03 -1.63
CA VAL A 63 3.14 -2.70 -1.68
C VAL A 63 3.47 -3.06 -3.12
N ILE A 64 4.65 -2.66 -3.59
CA ILE A 64 5.10 -2.96 -4.96
C ILE A 64 6.38 -3.80 -4.91
N ARG A 65 6.39 -4.90 -5.67
CA ARG A 65 7.62 -5.68 -5.89
C ARG A 65 8.47 -5.03 -6.96
N GLU A 66 9.74 -4.75 -6.65
CA GLU A 66 10.60 -4.01 -7.58
C GLU A 66 10.85 -4.76 -8.90
N HIS A 67 11.10 -6.07 -8.85
CA HIS A 67 11.57 -6.84 -10.00
C HIS A 67 10.51 -7.02 -11.10
N ASP A 68 9.26 -7.27 -10.73
CA ASP A 68 8.16 -7.55 -11.68
C ASP A 68 7.04 -6.52 -11.62
N LYS A 69 7.21 -5.46 -10.83
CA LYS A 69 6.26 -4.36 -10.66
C LYS A 69 4.87 -4.82 -10.22
N LYS A 70 4.78 -5.98 -9.53
CA LYS A 70 3.49 -6.43 -9.00
C LYS A 70 3.04 -5.50 -7.88
N GLU A 71 1.87 -4.90 -8.08
CA GLU A 71 1.18 -4.00 -7.14
C GLU A 71 0.24 -4.82 -6.23
N ILE A 72 0.29 -4.58 -4.93
CA ILE A 72 -0.53 -5.24 -3.90
C ILE A 72 -1.20 -4.14 -3.08
N TYR A 73 -2.50 -3.95 -3.32
CA TYR A 73 -3.34 -3.00 -2.59
C TYR A 73 -3.88 -3.67 -1.33
N ILE A 74 -3.77 -2.99 -0.20
CA ILE A 74 -4.07 -3.55 1.11
C ILE A 74 -4.95 -2.59 1.88
N GLU A 75 -6.08 -3.12 2.33
CA GLU A 75 -7.05 -2.42 3.17
C GLU A 75 -7.23 -3.21 4.48
N LEU A 76 -6.93 -2.56 5.60
CA LEU A 76 -6.97 -3.13 6.94
C LEU A 76 -8.29 -2.77 7.62
N LYS A 77 -9.32 -3.56 7.34
CA LYS A 77 -10.62 -3.40 8.00
C LYS A 77 -10.93 -4.58 8.90
N GLY A 78 -11.71 -4.29 9.94
CA GLY A 78 -12.26 -5.31 10.83
C GLY A 78 -13.36 -6.10 10.11
N SER A 79 -14.61 -5.91 10.53
CA SER A 79 -15.75 -6.65 9.98
C SER A 79 -16.42 -6.02 8.75
N ASP A 80 -16.03 -4.80 8.35
CA ASP A 80 -16.69 -4.06 7.26
C ASP A 80 -16.05 -4.33 5.90
N VAL A 81 -16.29 -5.55 5.38
CA VAL A 81 -15.77 -6.01 4.08
C VAL A 81 -16.30 -5.16 2.92
N LYS A 82 -17.56 -4.70 2.99
CA LYS A 82 -18.16 -3.89 1.92
C LYS A 82 -17.40 -2.59 1.75
N ARG A 83 -17.14 -1.88 2.86
CA ARG A 83 -16.36 -0.65 2.83
C ARG A 83 -14.92 -0.89 2.36
N ALA A 84 -14.30 -2.00 2.79
CA ALA A 84 -12.96 -2.36 2.33
C ALA A 84 -12.90 -2.53 0.80
N MET A 85 -13.88 -3.23 0.22
CA MET A 85 -13.98 -3.37 -1.24
C MET A 85 -14.16 -2.03 -1.94
N GLU A 86 -15.02 -1.13 -1.42
CA GLU A 86 -15.20 0.21 -1.98
C GLU A 86 -13.89 1.02 -1.97
N GLN A 87 -13.09 0.94 -0.89
CA GLN A 87 -11.80 1.63 -0.80
C GLN A 87 -10.77 1.09 -1.80
N ILE A 88 -10.72 -0.24 -2.00
CA ILE A 88 -9.87 -0.85 -3.03
C ILE A 88 -10.32 -0.40 -4.42
N TYR A 89 -11.62 -0.48 -4.74
CA TYR A 89 -12.13 -0.10 -6.05
C TYR A 89 -11.88 1.36 -6.39
N ASN A 90 -12.02 2.27 -5.42
CA ASN A 90 -11.76 3.70 -5.65
C ASN A 90 -10.26 4.03 -5.80
N THR A 91 -9.37 3.09 -5.44
CA THR A 91 -7.91 3.27 -5.62
C THR A 91 -7.43 2.86 -7.01
N ILE A 92 -8.15 1.94 -7.68
CA ILE A 92 -7.77 1.33 -8.97
C ILE A 92 -8.24 2.18 -10.14
#